data_AF-A0A7L3NXM7-F1
#
_entry.id   AF-A0A7L3NXM7-F1
#
_cell.length_a   1.000
_cell.length_b   1.000
_cell.length_c   1.000
_cell.angle_alpha   90.00
_cell.angle_beta   90.00
_cell.angle_gamma   90.00
#
_symmetry.space_group_name_H-M   'P 1'
#
loop_
_entity.id
_entity.type
_entity.pdbx_description
1 polymer ?
#
loop_
_entity_poly.entity_id
_entity_poly.type
_entity_poly.pdbx_seq_one_letter_code
_entity_poly.pdbx_strand_id
1 'polypeptide(L)' 'MEERKACWGARDEFWHCLDSHAEDAAKCEKLRLSFESLCPQQWVSSISPRRDFLKYKKKLETEGFHPPEAAGKS' A
#
# COMPACT_ATOMS: atom_id res chain seq x y z
N MET A 1 10.41 -13.24 16.38
CA MET A 1 10.75 -13.50 14.94
C MET A 1 9.56 -14.06 14.16
N GLU A 2 8.65 -14.83 14.79
CA GLU A 2 7.45 -15.38 14.13
C GLU A 2 6.26 -14.42 14.03
N GLU A 3 5.99 -13.64 15.07
CA GLU A 3 4.90 -12.64 15.07
C GLU A 3 5.05 -11.61 13.96
N ARG A 4 6.30 -11.28 13.60
CA ARG A 4 6.61 -10.37 12.50
C ARG A 4 6.27 -10.98 11.14
N LYS A 5 6.48 -12.29 10.95
CA LYS A 5 6.08 -13.01 9.73
C LYS A 5 4.55 -13.11 9.64
N ALA A 6 3.87 -13.42 10.75
CA ALA A 6 2.42 -13.45 10.81
C ALA A 6 1.80 -12.08 10.47
N CYS A 7 2.36 -11.01 11.03
CA CYS A 7 2.00 -9.63 10.72
C CYS A 7 2.19 -9.30 9.23
N TRP A 8 3.31 -9.72 8.62
CA TRP A 8 3.56 -9.49 7.20
C TRP A 8 2.62 -10.30 6.30
N GLY A 9 2.25 -11.53 6.68
CA GLY A 9 1.26 -12.33 5.96
C GLY A 9 -0.12 -11.65 5.96
N ALA A 10 -0.60 -11.25 7.14
CA ALA A 10 -1.87 -10.54 7.26
C ALA A 10 -1.88 -9.20 6.49
N ARG A 11 -0.73 -8.52 6.40
CA ARG A 11 -0.57 -7.30 5.60
C ARG A 11 -0.78 -7.59 4.11
N ASP A 12 -0.13 -8.62 3.61
CA ASP A 12 -0.16 -9.00 2.21
C ASP A 12 -1.56 -9.45 1.80
N GLU A 13 -2.24 -10.26 2.63
CA GLU A 13 -3.64 -10.64 2.41
C GLU A 13 -4.56 -9.41 2.38
N PHE A 14 -4.40 -8.49 3.33
CA PHE A 14 -5.17 -7.25 3.36
C PHE A 14 -4.92 -6.40 2.10
N TRP A 15 -3.66 -6.28 1.67
CA TRP A 15 -3.32 -5.55 0.44
C TRP A 15 -3.85 -6.21 -0.82
N HIS A 16 -3.77 -7.54 -0.92
CA HIS A 16 -4.28 -8.30 -2.05
C HIS A 16 -5.80 -8.17 -2.19
N CYS A 17 -6.51 -8.23 -1.06
CA CYS A 17 -7.94 -7.99 -1.01
C CYS A 17 -8.28 -6.60 -1.55
N LEU A 18 -7.57 -5.57 -1.11
CA LEU A 18 -7.87 -4.20 -1.53
C LEU A 18 -7.50 -3.91 -2.99
N ASP A 19 -6.46 -4.54 -3.53
CA ASP A 19 -6.13 -4.47 -4.96
C ASP A 19 -7.23 -5.12 -5.81
N SER A 20 -7.74 -6.27 -5.36
CA SER A 20 -8.83 -7.01 -6.03
C SER A 20 -10.19 -6.31 -5.95
N HIS A 21 -10.46 -5.57 -4.86
CA HIS A 21 -11.75 -4.94 -4.61
C HIS A 21 -11.79 -3.44 -4.92
N ALA A 22 -10.86 -2.92 -5.74
CA ALA A 22 -10.80 -1.51 -6.10
C ALA A 22 -10.85 -0.58 -4.88
N GLU A 23 -10.09 -0.94 -3.84
CA GLU A 23 -9.90 -0.14 -2.63
C GLU A 23 -11.09 -0.06 -1.68
N ASP A 24 -12.06 -0.96 -1.83
CA ASP A 24 -13.18 -1.07 -0.91
C ASP A 24 -12.71 -1.66 0.44
N ALA A 25 -12.27 -0.78 1.34
CA ALA A 25 -11.75 -1.16 2.65
C ALA A 25 -12.81 -1.81 3.55
N ALA A 26 -14.10 -1.56 3.28
CA ALA A 26 -15.19 -2.20 3.99
C ALA A 26 -15.25 -3.69 3.66
N LYS A 27 -15.03 -4.08 2.40
CA LYS A 27 -14.95 -5.50 2.01
C LYS A 27 -13.76 -6.24 2.62
N CYS A 28 -12.68 -5.51 2.90
CA CYS A 28 -11.46 -6.07 3.50
C CYS A 28 -11.35 -5.82 5.01
N GLU A 29 -12.41 -5.34 5.67
CA GLU A 29 -12.40 -5.00 7.10
C GLU A 29 -12.00 -6.20 7.98
N LYS A 30 -12.47 -7.40 7.62
CA LYS A 30 -12.14 -8.63 8.35
C LYS A 30 -10.64 -8.90 8.38
N LEU A 31 -9.94 -8.68 7.26
CA LEU A 31 -8.49 -8.78 7.15
C LEU A 31 -7.79 -7.62 7.85
N ARG A 32 -8.41 -6.43 7.86
CA ARG A 32 -7.92 -5.27 8.63
C ARG A 32 -7.86 -5.57 10.12
N LEU A 33 -8.91 -6.18 10.67
CA LEU A 33 -8.98 -6.57 12.07
C LEU A 33 -7.93 -7.63 12.42
N SER A 34 -7.75 -8.65 11.57
CA SER A 34 -6.67 -9.63 11.74
C SER A 34 -5.29 -8.98 11.70
N PHE A 35 -5.07 -8.07 10.75
CA PHE A 35 -3.83 -7.31 10.64
C PHE A 35 -3.58 -6.42 11.87
N GLU A 36 -4.59 -5.71 12.36
CA GLU A 36 -4.51 -4.86 13.56
C GLU A 36 -4.26 -5.68 14.84
N SER A 37 -4.79 -6.90 14.91
CA SER A 37 -4.55 -7.81 16.02
C SER A 37 -3.15 -8.44 15.99
N LEU A 38 -2.53 -8.57 14.81
CA LEU A 38 -1.23 -9.23 14.62
C LEU A 38 -0.08 -8.23 14.50
N CYS A 39 -0.36 -6.98 14.14
CA CYS A 39 0.63 -5.94 13.90
C CYS A 39 0.48 -4.76 14.87
N PRO A 40 1.58 -4.10 15.24
CA PRO A 40 1.52 -2.91 16.06
C PRO A 40 0.74 -1.78 15.37
N GLN A 41 -0.10 -1.06 16.13
CA GLN A 41 -0.97 0.02 15.64
C GLN A 41 -0.26 1.11 14.81
N GLN A 42 1.04 1.31 15.04
CA GLN A 42 1.89 2.21 14.25
C GLN A 42 1.88 1.85 12.75
N TRP A 43 1.77 0.56 12.43
CA TRP A 43 1.71 0.07 11.06
C TRP A 43 0.34 0.32 10.44
N VAL A 44 -0.73 0.17 11.22
CA VAL A 44 -2.13 0.38 10.81
C VAL A 44 -2.38 1.86 10.48
N SER A 45 -1.81 2.77 11.27
CA SER A 45 -1.87 4.22 11.02
C SER A 45 -1.07 4.65 9.78
N SER A 46 -0.02 3.91 9.43
CA SER A 46 0.86 4.22 8.29
C SER A 46 0.47 3.54 6.96
N ILE A 47 -0.64 2.80 6.91
CA ILE A 47 -1.09 2.14 5.67
C ILE A 47 -1.52 3.15 4.60
N SER A 48 -2.20 4.22 5.00
CA SER A 48 -2.73 5.25 4.09
C SER A 48 -1.61 5.97 3.32
N PRO A 49 -0.58 6.56 3.96
CA PRO A 49 0.49 7.26 3.23
C PRO A 49 1.36 6.31 2.38
N ARG A 50 1.59 5.07 2.83
CA ARG A 50 2.34 4.08 2.04
C ARG A 50 1.58 3.62 0.80
N ARG A 51 0.24 3.60 0.85
CA ARG A 51 -0.62 3.31 -0.29
C ARG A 51 -0.67 4.44 -1.29
N ASP A 52 -0.81 5.67 -0.82
CA ASP A 52 -0.78 6.86 -1.68
C ASP A 52 0.54 6.90 -2.47
N PHE A 53 1.65 6.62 -1.78
CA PHE A 53 2.96 6.48 -2.41
C PHE A 53 3.02 5.35 -3.45
N LEU A 54 2.48 4.15 -3.17
CA LEU A 54 2.47 3.06 -4.14
C LEU A 54 1.57 3.35 -5.35
N LYS A 55 0.45 4.03 -5.13
CA LYS A 55 -0.45 4.47 -6.20
C LYS A 55 0.23 5.49 -7.10
N TYR A 56 0.88 6.47 -6.49
CA TYR A 56 1.68 7.47 -7.18
C TYR A 56 2.82 6.81 -7.96
N LYS A 57 3.53 5.85 -7.35
CA LYS A 57 4.57 5.05 -8.01
C LYS A 57 4.02 4.27 -9.21
N LYS A 58 2.89 3.59 -9.06
CA LYS A 58 2.24 2.82 -10.14
C LYS A 58 1.78 3.74 -11.26
N LYS A 59 1.26 4.93 -10.96
CA LYS A 59 0.97 5.98 -11.95
C LYS A 59 2.22 6.42 -12.69
N LEU A 60 3.31 6.72 -11.98
CA LEU A 60 4.59 7.10 -12.60
C LEU A 60 5.15 5.98 -13.51
N GLU A 61 5.03 4.72 -13.10
CA GLU A 61 5.46 3.57 -13.90
C GLU A 61 4.56 3.31 -15.13
N THR A 62 3.25 3.56 -15.02
CA THR A 62 2.27 3.28 -16.09
C THR A 62 2.14 4.43 -17.08
N GLU A 63 2.12 5.67 -16.60
CA GLU A 63 2.07 6.88 -17.43
C GLU A 63 3.46 7.25 -17.98
N GLY A 64 4.52 6.59 -17.49
CA GLY A 64 5.90 6.89 -17.84
C GLY A 64 6.37 8.18 -17.16
N PHE A 65 7.59 8.17 -16.65
CA PHE A 65 8.24 9.38 -16.18
C PHE A 65 8.42 10.31 -17.40
N HIS A 66 7.60 11.36 -17.49
CA HIS A 66 7.87 12.51 -18.34
C HIS A 66 8.85 13.40 -17.57
N PRO A 67 10.17 13.34 -17.82
CA PRO A 67 11.03 14.43 -17.37
C PRO A 67 10.43 15.71 -17.97
N PRO A 68 10.25 16.80 -17.19
CA PRO A 68 10.07 18.10 -17.82
C PRO A 68 11.26 18.25 -18.77
N GLU A 69 10.98 18.41 -20.06
CA GLU A 69 12.01 18.58 -21.08
C GLU A 69 13.08 19.49 -20.51
N ALA A 70 14.31 18.98 -20.46
CA ALA A 70 15.45 19.72 -19.97
C ALA A 70 15.41 21.09 -20.63
N ALA A 71 15.02 22.11 -19.86
CA ALA A 71 15.01 23.48 -20.31
C ALA A 71 16.42 23.74 -20.83
N GLY A 72 16.48 23.92 -22.15
CA GLY A 72 17.69 23.81 -22.91
C GLY A 72 18.79 24.73 -22.39
N LYS A 73 20.01 24.23 -22.54
CA LYS A 73 21.18 25.06 -22.84
C LYS A 73 20.76 26.25 -23.72
N SER A 74 20.99 27.47 -23.26
CA SER A 74 21.90 28.42 -23.91
C SER A 74 22.19 29.63 -23.04
#